data_AF-F0X5F9-F1
#
_entry.id   AF-F0X5F9-F1
#
_cell.length_a   1.000
_cell.length_b   1.000
_cell.length_c   1.000
_cell.angle_alpha   90.00
_cell.angle_beta   90.00
_cell.angle_gamma   90.00
#
_symmetry.space_group_name_H-M   'P 1'
#
loop_
_entity.id
_entity.type
_entity.pdbx_description
1 polymer ?
#
loop_
_entity_poly.entity_id
_entity_poly.type
_entity_poly.pdbx_seq_one_letter_code
_entity_poly.pdbx_strand_id
1 'polypeptide(L)'
;MLSDWRVPTCEMLYYSKPFDKLFFSEGTYNSHVKSKHFSRENSKYTELPNEEKDRLRGESLERDKSIARKEFFVSKFSQLLSVQRREAIDHVNKLQSSTREELEIDKQLEMENSGLETLITELNDCLNKNKSKGDRDSNKMEFDTDSDDDFDELQEKVYNPLKLPLGPDGRPMPYWLYKLNGLGIEFKCEICGNCSYWGRRAFERHFSETRHANGLSALGIPNTCHFKEITKISDAQELYSALCKQAKDLSFDDQNYVEMEDSQGNILPLKSFQDLYRQGLI
;
A
#
# COMPACT_ATOMS: atom_id res chain seq x y z
N MET A 1 -11.98 13.51 -35.49
CA MET A 1 -12.41 12.65 -36.61
C MET A 1 -11.46 11.48 -36.68
N LEU A 2 -11.79 10.34 -36.07
CA LEU A 2 -11.08 9.07 -36.30
C LEU A 2 -12.20 8.04 -36.48
N SER A 3 -12.59 7.90 -37.74
CA SER A 3 -13.73 7.12 -38.21
C SER A 3 -13.27 5.77 -38.79
N ASP A 4 -12.05 5.34 -38.47
CA ASP A 4 -11.33 4.36 -39.29
C ASP A 4 -11.65 2.91 -38.91
N TRP A 5 -12.30 2.68 -37.76
CA TRP A 5 -12.75 1.34 -37.35
C TRP A 5 -13.96 0.81 -38.15
N ARG A 6 -14.53 1.62 -39.04
CA ARG A 6 -15.67 1.22 -39.88
C ARG A 6 -15.27 0.45 -41.14
N VAL A 7 -13.99 0.52 -41.53
CA VAL A 7 -13.50 -0.12 -42.75
C VAL A 7 -12.69 -1.36 -42.36
N PRO A 8 -13.08 -2.56 -42.81
CA PRO A 8 -12.28 -3.76 -42.62
C PRO A 8 -10.86 -3.57 -43.18
N THR A 9 -9.86 -4.10 -42.47
CA THR A 9 -8.45 -3.99 -42.88
C THR A 9 -8.22 -4.52 -44.29
N CYS A 10 -8.97 -5.56 -44.66
CA CYS A 10 -8.90 -6.17 -45.99
C CYS A 10 -9.36 -5.29 -47.16
N GLU A 11 -10.04 -4.16 -46.88
CA GLU A 11 -10.52 -3.19 -47.88
C GLU A 11 -9.63 -1.95 -47.97
N MET A 12 -8.59 -1.85 -47.13
CA MET A 12 -7.66 -0.73 -47.13
C MET A 12 -6.65 -0.79 -48.28
N LEU A 13 -6.21 0.39 -48.76
CA LEU A 13 -5.39 0.56 -49.96
C LEU A 13 -4.05 -0.20 -49.94
N TYR A 14 -3.42 -0.34 -48.78
CA TYR A 14 -2.09 -0.94 -48.63
C TYR A 14 -2.15 -2.32 -47.97
N TYR A 15 -3.24 -3.06 -48.20
CA TYR A 15 -3.44 -4.38 -47.65
C TYR A 15 -3.00 -5.48 -48.61
N SER A 16 -2.19 -6.41 -48.11
CA SER A 16 -1.75 -7.60 -48.83
C SER A 16 -2.63 -8.79 -48.47
N LYS A 17 -3.49 -9.21 -49.40
CA LYS A 17 -4.43 -10.34 -49.22
C LYS A 17 -3.74 -11.68 -48.95
N PRO A 18 -2.66 -12.07 -49.67
CA PRO A 18 -2.02 -13.37 -49.45
C PRO A 18 -1.37 -13.52 -48.07
N PHE A 19 -0.99 -12.41 -47.44
CA PHE A 19 -0.27 -12.39 -46.16
C PHE A 19 -1.10 -11.87 -45.00
N ASP A 20 -2.34 -11.45 -45.28
CA ASP A 20 -3.22 -10.80 -44.33
C ASP A 20 -2.53 -9.68 -43.53
N LYS A 21 -1.97 -8.71 -44.27
CA LYS A 21 -1.12 -7.67 -43.67
C LYS A 21 -1.37 -6.30 -44.26
N LEU A 22 -1.62 -5.33 -43.37
CA LEU A 22 -1.68 -3.91 -43.71
C LEU A 22 -0.29 -3.28 -43.62
N PHE A 23 0.08 -2.51 -44.63
CA PHE A 23 1.31 -1.73 -44.65
C PHE A 23 1.02 -0.27 -44.32
N PHE A 24 1.90 0.35 -43.52
CA PHE A 24 1.73 1.73 -43.09
C PHE A 24 2.03 2.75 -44.20
N SER A 25 2.96 2.43 -45.10
CA SER A 25 3.39 3.35 -46.17
C SER A 25 3.29 2.72 -47.55
N GLU A 26 2.99 3.56 -48.54
CA GLU A 26 2.94 3.17 -49.95
C GLU A 26 4.28 2.61 -50.45
N GLY A 27 5.41 3.22 -50.04
CA GLY A 27 6.74 2.78 -50.46
C GLY A 27 7.07 1.35 -50.00
N THR A 28 6.71 1.00 -48.76
CA THR A 28 6.89 -0.35 -48.23
C THR A 28 5.98 -1.35 -48.94
N TYR A 29 4.71 -0.97 -49.18
CA TYR A 29 3.76 -1.81 -49.91
C TYR A 29 4.22 -2.09 -51.34
N ASN A 30 4.63 -1.06 -52.08
CA ASN A 30 5.12 -1.19 -53.45
C ASN A 30 6.37 -2.06 -53.54
N SER A 31 7.27 -1.96 -52.56
CA SER A 31 8.45 -2.83 -52.46
C SER A 31 8.06 -4.29 -52.17
N HIS A 32 7.06 -4.50 -51.31
CA HIS A 32 6.53 -5.83 -50.98
C HIS A 32 5.90 -6.50 -52.21
N VAL A 33 5.04 -5.79 -52.94
CA VAL A 33 4.34 -6.30 -54.14
C VAL A 33 5.33 -6.67 -55.27
N LYS A 34 6.44 -5.93 -55.41
CA LYS A 34 7.50 -6.23 -56.39
C LYS A 34 8.38 -7.42 -56.00
N SER A 35 8.26 -7.95 -54.78
CA SER A 35 9.14 -9.02 -54.30
C SER A 35 8.83 -10.37 -54.95
N LYS A 36 9.87 -11.17 -55.18
CA LYS A 36 9.71 -12.57 -55.64
C LYS A 36 8.87 -13.41 -54.67
N HIS A 37 8.98 -13.12 -53.38
CA HIS A 37 8.22 -13.80 -52.34
C HIS A 37 6.72 -13.53 -52.46
N PHE A 38 6.34 -12.26 -52.62
CA PHE A 38 4.95 -11.90 -52.85
C PHE A 38 4.41 -12.53 -54.12
N SER A 39 5.15 -12.48 -55.24
CA SER A 39 4.71 -13.10 -56.48
C SER A 39 4.41 -14.60 -56.32
N ARG A 40 5.27 -15.36 -55.62
CA ARG A 40 5.06 -16.79 -55.37
C ARG A 40 3.82 -17.07 -54.51
N GLU A 41 3.65 -16.36 -53.41
CA GLU A 41 2.52 -16.59 -52.51
C GLU A 41 1.21 -16.04 -53.09
N ASN A 42 1.26 -14.97 -53.88
CA ASN A 42 0.09 -14.43 -54.57
C ASN A 42 -0.44 -15.42 -55.62
N SER A 43 0.43 -16.12 -56.36
CA SER A 43 0.00 -17.18 -57.29
C SER A 43 -0.75 -18.30 -56.55
N LYS A 44 -0.20 -18.78 -55.42
CA LYS A 44 -0.89 -19.78 -54.58
C LYS A 44 -2.23 -19.27 -54.08
N TYR A 45 -2.29 -18.03 -53.60
CA TYR A 45 -3.52 -17.42 -53.12
C TYR A 45 -4.56 -17.29 -54.24
N THR A 46 -4.16 -16.94 -55.46
CA THR A 46 -5.08 -16.84 -56.60
C THR A 46 -5.67 -18.19 -57.00
N GLU A 47 -4.91 -19.28 -56.85
CA GLU A 47 -5.33 -20.66 -57.15
C GLU A 47 -6.29 -21.26 -56.09
N LEU A 48 -6.38 -20.66 -54.90
CA LEU A 48 -7.27 -21.15 -53.85
C LEU A 48 -8.76 -21.07 -54.25
N PRO A 49 -9.60 -22.04 -53.83
CA PRO A 49 -11.05 -21.97 -53.98
C PRO A 49 -11.64 -20.71 -53.35
N ASN A 50 -12.75 -20.22 -53.90
CA ASN A 50 -13.42 -19.02 -53.38
C ASN A 50 -13.90 -19.23 -51.94
N GLU A 51 -14.39 -20.42 -51.58
CA GLU A 51 -14.79 -20.75 -50.21
C GLU A 51 -13.65 -20.59 -49.20
N GLU A 52 -12.43 -20.96 -49.59
CA GLU A 52 -11.24 -20.84 -48.74
C GLU A 52 -10.81 -19.37 -48.58
N LYS A 53 -10.91 -18.58 -49.66
CA LYS A 53 -10.67 -17.12 -49.61
C LYS A 53 -11.69 -16.41 -48.71
N ASP A 54 -12.95 -16.83 -48.74
CA ASP A 54 -14.01 -16.30 -47.89
C ASP A 54 -13.77 -16.66 -46.42
N ARG A 55 -13.29 -17.88 -46.13
CA ARG A 55 -12.89 -18.28 -44.78
C ARG A 55 -11.76 -17.41 -44.24
N LEU A 56 -10.69 -17.23 -45.02
CA LEU A 56 -9.56 -16.37 -44.65
C LEU A 56 -10.00 -14.91 -44.41
N ARG A 57 -10.92 -14.41 -45.24
CA ARG A 57 -11.52 -13.08 -45.05
C ARG A 57 -12.32 -12.98 -43.75
N GLY A 58 -13.08 -14.02 -43.41
CA GLY A 58 -13.82 -14.12 -42.14
C GLY A 58 -12.89 -14.10 -40.93
N GLU A 59 -11.79 -14.84 -40.98
CA GLU A 59 -10.77 -14.86 -39.92
C GLU A 59 -10.09 -13.50 -39.73
N SER A 60 -9.80 -12.81 -40.84
CA SER A 60 -9.28 -11.43 -40.84
C SER A 60 -10.25 -10.47 -40.16
N LEU A 61 -11.53 -10.53 -40.56
CA LEU A 61 -12.57 -9.67 -40.02
C LEU A 61 -12.80 -9.90 -38.51
N GLU A 62 -12.70 -11.14 -38.04
CA GLU A 62 -12.85 -11.42 -36.62
C GLU A 62 -11.67 -10.88 -35.80
N ARG A 63 -10.45 -10.91 -36.36
CA ARG A 63 -9.28 -10.24 -35.77
C ARG A 63 -9.46 -8.73 -35.74
N ASP A 64 -9.94 -8.13 -36.83
CA ASP A 64 -10.25 -6.70 -36.88
C ASP A 64 -11.28 -6.29 -35.82
N LYS A 65 -12.36 -7.05 -35.65
CA LYS A 65 -13.36 -6.80 -34.60
C LYS A 65 -12.75 -6.86 -33.20
N SER A 66 -11.86 -7.83 -32.95
CA SER A 66 -11.18 -7.97 -31.66
C SER A 66 -10.29 -6.76 -31.36
N ILE A 67 -9.54 -6.29 -32.36
CA ILE A 67 -8.69 -5.09 -32.24
C ILE A 67 -9.56 -3.84 -32.03
N ALA A 68 -10.59 -3.64 -32.85
CA ALA A 68 -11.49 -2.49 -32.74
C ALA A 68 -12.16 -2.41 -31.36
N ARG A 69 -12.57 -3.55 -30.77
CA ARG A 69 -13.07 -3.60 -29.39
C ARG A 69 -12.02 -3.14 -28.39
N LYS A 70 -10.78 -3.61 -28.50
CA LYS A 70 -9.68 -3.21 -27.61
C LYS A 70 -9.37 -1.72 -27.74
N GLU A 71 -9.27 -1.20 -28.97
CA GLU A 71 -9.04 0.23 -29.22
C GLU A 71 -10.15 1.10 -28.64
N PHE A 72 -11.41 0.67 -28.79
CA PHE A 72 -12.54 1.34 -28.17
C PHE A 72 -12.40 1.40 -26.65
N PHE A 73 -12.10 0.26 -26.00
CA PHE A 73 -11.91 0.22 -24.55
C PHE A 73 -10.73 1.09 -24.11
N VAL A 74 -9.59 1.00 -24.78
CA VAL A 74 -8.42 1.84 -24.49
C VAL A 74 -8.78 3.31 -24.62
N SER A 75 -9.49 3.71 -25.68
CA SER A 75 -9.96 5.08 -25.87
C SER A 75 -10.89 5.53 -24.74
N LYS A 76 -11.84 4.68 -24.33
CA LYS A 76 -12.77 4.98 -23.24
C LYS A 76 -12.08 5.05 -21.88
N PHE A 77 -11.20 4.11 -21.55
CA PHE A 77 -10.41 4.17 -20.33
C PHE A 77 -9.49 5.38 -20.31
N SER A 78 -8.90 5.74 -21.45
CA SER A 78 -8.08 6.96 -21.61
C SER A 78 -8.90 8.24 -21.38
N GLN A 79 -10.20 8.25 -21.72
CA GLN A 79 -11.10 9.36 -21.38
C GLN A 79 -11.45 9.39 -19.89
N LEU A 80 -11.83 8.24 -19.33
CA LEU A 80 -12.24 8.11 -17.92
C LEU A 80 -11.08 8.41 -16.95
N LEU A 81 -9.89 7.88 -17.24
CA LEU A 81 -8.67 8.05 -16.44
C LEU A 81 -7.84 9.26 -16.90
N SER A 82 -8.49 10.27 -17.49
CA SER A 82 -7.76 11.43 -18.04
C SER A 82 -7.03 12.24 -16.97
N VAL A 83 -7.54 12.26 -15.73
CA VAL A 83 -6.89 12.90 -14.58
C VAL A 83 -5.64 12.12 -14.17
N GLN A 84 -5.78 10.82 -13.91
CA GLN A 84 -4.68 9.95 -13.49
C GLN A 84 -3.59 9.86 -14.57
N ARG A 85 -3.99 9.86 -15.84
CA ARG A 85 -3.02 9.90 -16.96
C ARG A 85 -2.23 11.21 -16.95
N ARG A 86 -2.87 12.35 -16.65
CA ARG A 86 -2.18 13.64 -16.56
C ARG A 86 -1.21 13.66 -15.38
N GLU A 87 -1.67 13.21 -14.20
CA GLU A 87 -0.83 13.08 -13.01
C GLU A 87 0.39 12.19 -13.28
N ALA A 88 0.22 11.06 -13.97
CA ALA A 88 1.33 10.19 -14.35
C ALA A 88 2.32 10.87 -15.31
N ILE A 89 1.83 11.68 -16.27
CA ILE A 89 2.68 12.45 -17.18
C ILE A 89 3.46 13.52 -16.39
N ASP A 90 2.78 14.26 -15.51
CA ASP A 90 3.40 15.30 -14.69
C ASP A 90 4.45 14.70 -13.76
N HIS A 91 4.18 13.52 -13.20
CA HIS A 91 5.15 12.77 -12.40
C HIS A 91 6.40 12.38 -13.21
N VAL A 92 6.22 11.82 -14.41
CA VAL A 92 7.35 11.48 -15.30
C VAL A 92 8.16 12.74 -15.66
N ASN A 93 7.50 13.85 -15.97
CA ASN A 93 8.17 15.12 -16.27
C ASN A 93 8.96 15.62 -15.05
N LYS A 94 8.38 15.54 -13.85
CA LYS A 94 9.06 15.86 -12.58
C LYS A 94 10.34 15.02 -12.46
N LEU A 95 10.23 13.70 -12.57
CA LEU A 95 11.37 12.77 -12.48
C LEU A 95 12.47 13.09 -13.50
N GLN A 96 12.11 13.48 -14.73
CA GLN A 96 13.08 13.85 -15.77
C GLN A 96 13.78 15.18 -15.49
N SER A 97 13.11 16.10 -14.79
CA SER A 97 13.66 17.42 -14.44
C SER A 97 14.40 17.46 -13.10
N SER A 98 14.15 16.49 -12.22
CA SER A 98 14.69 16.48 -10.86
C SER A 98 16.15 16.04 -10.79
N THR A 99 16.85 16.55 -9.78
CA THR A 99 18.21 16.13 -9.44
C THR A 99 18.20 14.83 -8.61
N ARG A 100 19.36 14.17 -8.50
CA ARG A 100 19.47 12.90 -7.77
C ARG A 100 19.06 13.01 -6.30
N GLU A 101 19.42 14.10 -5.63
CA GLU A 101 19.11 14.30 -4.21
C GLU A 101 17.61 14.52 -3.98
N GLU A 102 16.96 15.31 -4.86
CA GLU A 102 15.50 15.50 -4.83
C GLU A 102 14.75 14.18 -5.05
N LEU A 103 15.23 13.33 -5.96
CA LEU A 103 14.65 12.00 -6.21
C LEU A 103 14.80 11.06 -5.00
N GLU A 104 15.92 11.14 -4.27
CA GLU A 104 16.14 10.33 -3.07
C GLU A 104 15.19 10.78 -1.94
N ILE A 105 14.93 12.09 -1.80
CA ILE A 105 13.95 12.64 -0.86
C ILE A 105 12.51 12.23 -1.23
N ASP A 106 12.11 12.41 -2.50
CA ASP A 106 10.77 12.02 -2.96
C ASP A 106 10.49 10.52 -2.72
N LYS A 107 11.47 9.66 -2.98
CA LYS A 107 11.36 8.22 -2.74
C LYS A 107 11.20 7.88 -1.26
N GLN A 108 11.90 8.62 -0.39
CA GLN A 108 11.77 8.46 1.07
C GLN A 108 10.36 8.82 1.53
N LEU A 109 9.81 9.93 1.02
CA LEU A 109 8.44 10.37 1.32
C LEU A 109 7.37 9.41 0.76
N GLU A 110 7.58 8.85 -0.43
CA GLU A 110 6.69 7.81 -0.98
C GLU A 110 6.67 6.55 -0.12
N MET A 111 7.82 6.11 0.39
CA MET A 111 7.89 4.98 1.32
C MET A 111 7.12 5.25 2.61
N GLU A 112 7.26 6.45 3.18
CA GLU A 112 6.52 6.88 4.38
C GLU A 112 5.00 6.93 4.13
N ASN A 113 4.58 7.48 2.99
CA ASN A 113 3.16 7.59 2.62
C ASN A 113 2.53 6.22 2.29
N SER A 114 3.27 5.31 1.64
CA SER A 114 2.79 3.95 1.36
C SER A 114 2.55 3.15 2.65
N GLY A 115 3.37 3.38 3.67
CA GLY A 115 3.17 2.83 5.01
C GLY A 115 1.86 3.32 5.64
N LEU A 116 1.52 4.60 5.44
CA LEU A 116 0.31 5.21 5.96
C LEU A 116 -0.96 4.69 5.26
N GLU A 117 -0.97 4.52 3.94
CA GLU A 117 -2.11 3.92 3.22
C GLU A 117 -2.34 2.46 3.63
N THR A 118 -1.27 1.70 3.83
CA THR A 118 -1.35 0.31 4.31
C THR A 118 -1.94 0.26 5.72
N LEU A 119 -1.50 1.15 6.61
CA LEU A 119 -2.05 1.32 7.96
C LEU A 119 -3.54 1.72 7.96
N ILE A 120 -3.95 2.64 7.07
CA ILE A 120 -5.35 3.06 6.93
C ILE A 120 -6.22 1.89 6.46
N THR A 121 -5.72 1.08 5.53
CA THR A 121 -6.42 -0.11 5.02
C THR A 121 -6.57 -1.16 6.12
N GLU A 122 -5.50 -1.43 6.89
CA GLU A 122 -5.53 -2.34 8.04
C GLU A 122 -6.49 -1.87 9.16
N LEU A 123 -6.56 -0.57 9.41
CA LEU A 123 -7.49 0.03 10.37
C LEU A 123 -8.95 -0.12 9.92
N ASN A 124 -9.24 0.11 8.64
CA ASN A 124 -10.58 -0.07 8.07
C ASN A 124 -11.05 -1.53 8.12
N ASP A 125 -10.15 -2.50 7.90
CA ASP A 125 -10.44 -3.92 8.03
C ASP A 125 -10.74 -4.33 9.48
N CYS A 126 -10.04 -3.72 10.46
CA CYS A 126 -10.31 -3.94 11.88
C CYS A 126 -11.68 -3.35 12.29
N LEU A 127 -12.03 -2.17 11.79
CA LEU A 127 -13.32 -1.53 12.04
C LEU A 127 -14.49 -2.32 11.43
N ASN A 128 -14.31 -2.89 10.24
CA ASN A 128 -15.33 -3.72 9.58
C ASN A 128 -15.54 -5.07 10.29
N LYS A 129 -14.47 -5.69 10.84
CA LYS A 129 -14.60 -6.90 11.67
C LYS A 129 -15.39 -6.68 12.96
N ASN A 130 -15.33 -5.48 13.53
CA ASN A 130 -16.07 -5.13 14.75
C ASN A 130 -17.56 -4.87 14.52
N LYS A 131 -17.98 -4.51 13.29
CA LYS A 131 -19.41 -4.41 12.94
C LYS A 131 -20.11 -5.77 12.80
N SER A 132 -19.37 -6.85 12.56
CA SER A 132 -19.94 -8.20 12.32
C SER A 132 -20.00 -9.11 13.55
N LYS A 133 -19.55 -8.65 14.73
CA LYS A 133 -19.50 -9.44 15.98
C LYS A 133 -20.53 -9.02 17.05
N GLY A 134 -21.56 -8.28 16.65
CA GLY A 134 -22.61 -7.79 17.53
C GLY A 134 -23.90 -8.63 17.55
N ASP A 135 -23.84 -9.95 17.34
CA ASP A 135 -24.98 -10.84 17.63
C ASP A 135 -24.56 -12.33 17.65
N ARG A 136 -24.24 -12.87 18.84
CA ARG A 136 -24.70 -14.21 19.28
C ARG A 136 -24.09 -14.61 20.63
N ASP A 137 -25.04 -14.87 21.50
CA ASP A 137 -25.00 -15.16 22.92
C ASP A 137 -24.56 -16.60 23.25
N SER A 138 -24.01 -16.74 24.45
CA SER A 138 -23.95 -17.90 25.36
C SER A 138 -23.93 -19.35 24.84
N ASN A 139 -22.87 -20.10 25.23
CA ASN A 139 -23.06 -21.19 26.20
C ASN A 139 -21.78 -21.70 26.87
N LYS A 140 -21.96 -22.07 28.13
CA LYS A 140 -21.02 -22.54 29.15
C LYS A 140 -20.92 -24.07 29.11
N MET A 141 -19.75 -24.66 29.32
CA MET A 141 -19.58 -25.89 30.14
C MET A 141 -18.10 -26.25 30.37
N GLU A 142 -17.78 -26.49 31.64
CA GLU A 142 -16.61 -27.21 32.13
C GLU A 142 -16.91 -28.72 32.07
N PHE A 143 -15.93 -29.56 31.70
CA PHE A 143 -15.77 -30.90 32.27
C PHE A 143 -14.36 -31.43 32.04
N ASP A 144 -13.83 -32.05 33.08
CA ASP A 144 -12.51 -32.63 33.26
C ASP A 144 -12.65 -34.16 33.19
N THR A 145 -11.82 -34.86 32.41
CA THR A 145 -11.51 -36.28 32.68
C THR A 145 -10.23 -36.71 31.97
N ASP A 146 -9.29 -37.17 32.79
CA ASP A 146 -8.17 -38.04 32.45
C ASP A 146 -8.60 -39.22 31.56
N SER A 147 -7.84 -39.45 30.50
CA SER A 147 -7.65 -40.77 29.91
C SER A 147 -6.29 -40.79 29.21
N ASP A 148 -5.29 -41.32 29.91
CA ASP A 148 -4.11 -41.92 29.29
C ASP A 148 -4.57 -43.08 28.41
N ASP A 149 -4.43 -42.95 27.09
CA ASP A 149 -4.31 -44.09 26.18
C ASP A 149 -3.57 -43.65 24.91
N ASP A 150 -2.33 -44.13 24.80
CA ASP A 150 -1.50 -44.33 23.61
C ASP A 150 -2.00 -43.70 22.28
N PHE A 151 -1.56 -42.48 21.98
CA PHE A 151 -1.46 -41.99 20.60
C PHE A 151 -0.12 -41.28 20.36
N ASP A 152 0.96 -41.96 20.75
CA ASP A 152 2.34 -41.46 20.65
C ASP A 152 3.08 -42.00 19.41
N GLU A 153 2.36 -42.31 18.33
CA GLU A 153 2.97 -43.01 17.18
C GLU A 153 2.59 -42.50 15.78
N LEU A 154 2.21 -41.22 15.60
CA LEU A 154 2.06 -40.67 14.23
C LEU A 154 2.26 -39.15 14.04
N GLN A 155 2.81 -38.41 15.02
CA GLN A 155 3.47 -37.13 14.71
C GLN A 155 4.92 -37.41 14.36
N GLU A 156 5.13 -37.73 13.08
CA GLU A 156 6.43 -37.71 12.41
C GLU A 156 7.22 -36.48 12.90
N LYS A 157 8.21 -36.69 13.77
CA LYS A 157 9.09 -35.64 14.31
C LYS A 157 9.72 -34.95 13.12
N VAL A 158 9.13 -33.85 12.70
CA VAL A 158 9.57 -33.12 11.52
C VAL A 158 11.02 -32.72 11.78
N TYR A 159 11.93 -33.34 11.03
CA TYR A 159 13.37 -33.19 11.22
C TYR A 159 13.75 -31.72 11.03
N ASN A 160 13.96 -31.01 12.14
CA ASN A 160 14.37 -29.60 12.21
C ASN A 160 15.83 -29.51 12.71
N PRO A 161 16.81 -29.87 11.87
CA PRO A 161 18.21 -29.96 12.27
C PRO A 161 18.81 -28.62 12.73
N LEU A 162 18.18 -27.50 12.36
CA LEU A 162 18.64 -26.14 12.69
C LEU A 162 17.82 -25.49 13.82
N LYS A 163 16.84 -26.20 14.41
CA LYS A 163 15.95 -25.69 15.47
C LYS A 163 15.35 -24.30 15.18
N LEU A 164 15.05 -24.03 13.90
CA LEU A 164 14.44 -22.76 13.50
C LEU A 164 12.98 -22.71 13.97
N PRO A 165 12.43 -21.53 14.30
CA PRO A 165 11.03 -21.39 14.67
C PRO A 165 10.13 -21.97 13.58
N LEU A 166 9.10 -22.72 14.00
CA LEU A 166 8.15 -23.35 13.09
C LEU A 166 7.31 -22.26 12.40
N GLY A 167 7.10 -22.43 11.10
CA GLY A 167 6.23 -21.55 10.36
C GLY A 167 4.75 -21.74 10.77
N PRO A 168 3.85 -20.88 10.28
CA PRO A 168 2.40 -21.02 10.48
C PRO A 168 1.83 -22.39 10.04
N ASP A 169 2.51 -23.06 9.11
CA ASP A 169 2.16 -24.38 8.58
C ASP A 169 2.70 -25.56 9.41
N GLY A 170 3.34 -25.31 10.57
CA GLY A 170 3.91 -26.34 11.44
C GLY A 170 5.16 -27.05 10.90
N ARG A 171 5.62 -26.68 9.68
CA ARG A 171 6.86 -27.17 9.05
C ARG A 171 8.05 -26.26 9.40
N PRO A 172 9.28 -26.80 9.48
CA PRO A 172 10.48 -25.99 9.73
C PRO A 172 10.68 -25.00 8.60
N MET A 173 10.84 -23.72 8.96
CA MET A 173 11.05 -22.65 7.98
C MET A 173 12.36 -22.88 7.20
N PRO A 174 12.35 -22.73 5.86
CA PRO A 174 13.59 -22.73 5.10
C PRO A 174 14.57 -21.66 5.59
N TYR A 175 15.85 -21.99 5.69
CA TYR A 175 16.89 -21.11 6.25
C TYR A 175 17.02 -19.76 5.53
N TRP A 176 16.80 -19.73 4.21
CA TRP A 176 16.80 -18.49 3.43
C TRP A 176 15.64 -17.58 3.81
N LEU A 177 14.45 -18.13 4.11
CA LEU A 177 13.29 -17.38 4.54
C LEU A 177 13.47 -16.83 5.96
N TYR A 178 14.12 -17.61 6.83
CA TYR A 178 14.55 -17.15 8.16
C TYR A 178 15.50 -15.94 8.08
N LYS A 179 16.50 -16.00 7.19
CA LYS A 179 17.42 -14.89 6.93
C LYS A 179 16.73 -13.68 6.29
N LEU A 180 15.87 -13.91 5.30
CA LEU A 180 15.15 -12.85 4.59
C LEU A 180 14.22 -12.06 5.53
N ASN A 181 13.50 -12.77 6.39
CA ASN A 181 12.58 -12.16 7.36
C ASN A 181 13.29 -11.55 8.58
N GLY A 182 14.62 -11.67 8.67
CA GLY A 182 15.40 -11.12 9.77
C GLY A 182 15.13 -11.74 11.14
N LEU A 183 14.54 -12.95 11.19
CA LEU A 183 14.16 -13.64 12.42
C LEU A 183 15.36 -13.97 13.33
N GLY A 184 16.59 -13.96 12.81
CA GLY A 184 17.81 -14.17 13.58
C GLY A 184 18.41 -12.92 14.22
N ILE A 185 17.77 -11.76 14.08
CA ILE A 185 18.21 -10.52 14.72
C ILE A 185 17.40 -10.36 16.00
N GLU A 186 18.09 -10.28 17.13
CA GLU A 186 17.50 -10.03 18.45
C GLU A 186 17.34 -8.53 18.68
N PHE A 187 16.13 -8.10 19.02
CA PHE A 187 15.82 -6.73 19.44
C PHE A 187 15.35 -6.73 20.88
N LYS A 188 15.92 -5.87 21.72
CA LYS A 188 15.56 -5.77 23.14
C LYS A 188 14.79 -4.47 23.39
N CYS A 189 13.76 -4.54 24.21
CA CYS A 189 12.99 -3.38 24.65
C CYS A 189 13.08 -3.22 26.17
N GLU A 190 13.67 -2.12 26.64
CA GLU A 190 13.88 -1.85 28.07
C GLU A 190 12.56 -1.49 28.77
N ILE A 191 11.68 -0.75 28.09
CA ILE A 191 10.34 -0.39 28.59
C ILE A 191 9.50 -1.64 28.90
N CYS A 192 9.70 -2.73 28.14
CA CYS A 192 9.04 -4.01 28.37
C CYS A 192 9.76 -4.91 29.41
N GLY A 193 10.79 -4.42 30.11
CA GLY A 193 11.60 -5.21 31.04
C GLY A 193 12.65 -6.08 30.34
N ASN A 194 13.39 -5.51 29.38
CA ASN A 194 14.43 -6.17 28.59
C ASN A 194 13.98 -7.43 27.85
N CYS A 195 12.74 -7.45 27.39
CA CYS A 195 12.26 -8.58 26.61
C CYS A 195 12.87 -8.61 25.21
N SER A 196 13.30 -9.80 24.80
CA SER A 196 13.89 -10.07 23.49
C SER A 196 12.81 -10.44 22.47
N TYR A 197 12.80 -9.71 21.36
CA TYR A 197 11.95 -9.95 20.20
C TYR A 197 12.82 -10.38 19.03
N TRP A 198 12.41 -11.45 18.36
CA TRP A 198 13.14 -12.04 17.23
C TRP A 198 12.58 -11.52 15.91
N GLY A 199 13.37 -10.71 15.22
CA GLY A 199 13.02 -10.09 13.95
C GLY A 199 12.20 -8.81 14.03
N ARG A 200 12.34 -7.99 13.00
CA ARG A 200 11.79 -6.62 12.94
C ARG A 200 10.25 -6.59 13.01
N ARG A 201 9.55 -7.51 12.32
CA ARG A 201 8.06 -7.58 12.38
C ARG A 201 7.53 -7.89 13.78
N ALA A 202 8.17 -8.81 14.51
CA ALA A 202 7.75 -9.14 15.87
C ALA A 202 8.00 -7.97 16.81
N PHE A 203 9.12 -7.27 16.60
CA PHE A 203 9.44 -6.05 17.31
C PHE A 203 8.45 -4.92 16.96
N GLU A 204 8.15 -4.60 15.71
CA GLU A 204 7.17 -3.53 15.41
C GLU A 204 5.76 -3.81 15.98
N ARG A 205 5.36 -5.09 15.99
CA ARG A 205 4.09 -5.52 16.61
C ARG A 205 4.08 -5.32 18.13
N HIS A 206 5.23 -5.35 18.82
CA HIS A 206 5.26 -5.24 20.28
C HIS A 206 4.81 -3.86 20.79
N PHE A 207 4.95 -2.80 19.99
CA PHE A 207 4.54 -1.44 20.38
C PHE A 207 3.02 -1.31 20.55
N SER A 208 2.22 -2.15 19.88
CA SER A 208 0.77 -2.20 20.05
C SER A 208 0.31 -3.23 21.08
N GLU A 209 1.23 -4.03 21.64
CA GLU A 209 0.89 -5.00 22.68
C GLU A 209 0.63 -4.31 24.02
N THR A 210 -0.28 -4.91 24.80
CA THR A 210 -0.65 -4.43 26.14
C THR A 210 0.55 -4.31 27.07
N ARG A 211 1.56 -5.16 26.90
CA ARG A 211 2.78 -5.12 27.72
C ARG A 211 3.55 -3.81 27.54
N HIS A 212 3.73 -3.34 26.32
CA HIS A 212 4.45 -2.09 26.06
C HIS A 212 3.60 -0.89 26.49
N ALA A 213 2.29 -0.93 26.23
CA ALA A 213 1.35 0.08 26.70
C ALA A 213 1.37 0.23 28.24
N ASN A 214 1.37 -0.90 28.96
CA ASN A 214 1.47 -0.92 30.41
C ASN A 214 2.83 -0.43 30.90
N GLY A 215 3.91 -0.73 30.19
CA GLY A 215 5.26 -0.22 30.47
C GLY A 215 5.32 1.31 30.38
N LEU A 216 4.78 1.90 29.31
CA LEU A 216 4.67 3.36 29.17
C LEU A 216 3.73 3.97 30.24
N SER A 217 2.60 3.31 30.52
CA SER A 217 1.67 3.77 31.55
C SER A 217 2.29 3.77 32.95
N ALA A 218 3.17 2.81 33.27
CA ALA A 218 3.89 2.77 34.54
C ALA A 218 4.90 3.93 34.67
N LEU A 219 5.40 4.46 33.54
CA LEU A 219 6.26 5.65 33.49
C LEU A 219 5.46 6.97 33.50
N GLY A 220 4.13 6.91 33.49
CA GLY A 220 3.26 8.08 33.39
C GLY A 220 3.18 8.69 31.99
N ILE A 221 3.62 7.96 30.96
CA ILE A 221 3.63 8.42 29.56
C ILE A 221 2.40 7.82 28.85
N PRO A 222 1.57 8.64 28.17
CA PRO A 222 0.45 8.12 27.39
C PRO A 222 0.95 7.38 26.15
N ASN A 223 0.37 6.21 25.87
CA ASN A 223 0.71 5.41 24.69
C ASN A 223 0.17 6.07 23.41
N THR A 224 1.02 6.87 22.76
CA THR A 224 0.72 7.58 21.50
C THR A 224 1.67 7.14 20.40
N CYS A 225 1.36 7.44 19.15
CA CYS A 225 2.20 7.07 18.01
C CYS A 225 3.62 7.66 18.06
N HIS A 226 3.81 8.75 18.80
CA HIS A 226 5.12 9.40 18.98
C HIS A 226 6.15 8.51 19.70
N PHE A 227 5.69 7.52 20.46
CA PHE A 227 6.56 6.61 21.21
C PHE A 227 6.85 5.29 20.47
N LYS A 228 6.46 5.17 19.20
CA LYS A 228 6.86 4.02 18.37
C LYS A 228 8.37 4.03 18.14
N GLU A 229 8.98 2.84 18.11
CA GLU A 229 10.43 2.61 17.95
C GLU A 229 11.31 3.02 19.15
N ILE A 230 10.73 3.56 20.23
CA ILE A 230 11.48 3.91 21.44
C ILE A 230 11.61 2.69 22.34
N THR A 231 12.84 2.32 22.66
CA THR A 231 13.15 1.14 23.49
C THR A 231 13.67 1.48 24.87
N LYS A 232 14.44 2.57 24.99
CA LYS A 232 15.07 3.00 26.23
C LYS A 232 14.14 3.87 27.05
N ILE A 233 14.21 3.70 28.36
CA ILE A 233 13.37 4.46 29.30
C ILE A 233 13.81 5.94 29.34
N SER A 234 15.12 6.20 29.29
CA SER A 234 15.69 7.56 29.27
C SER A 234 15.13 8.39 28.11
N ASP A 235 15.15 7.79 26.92
CA ASP A 235 14.81 8.47 25.67
C ASP A 235 13.30 8.77 25.63
N ALA A 236 12.48 7.85 26.16
CA ALA A 236 11.04 8.06 26.30
C ALA A 236 10.71 9.24 27.23
N GLN A 237 11.42 9.37 28.36
CA GLN A 237 11.21 10.48 29.30
C GLN A 237 11.66 11.83 28.75
N GLU A 238 12.78 11.86 28.02
CA GLU A 238 13.27 13.07 27.36
C GLU A 238 12.29 13.54 26.28
N LEU A 239 11.83 12.63 25.43
CA LEU A 239 10.84 12.94 24.40
C LEU A 239 9.52 13.42 25.00
N TYR A 240 9.03 12.76 26.05
CA TYR A 240 7.80 13.18 26.73
C TYR A 240 7.92 14.59 27.32
N SER A 241 9.07 14.89 27.93
CA SER A 241 9.35 16.23 28.47
C SER A 241 9.39 17.30 27.38
N ALA A 242 9.99 16.99 26.22
CA ALA A 242 10.02 17.89 25.07
C ALA A 242 8.61 18.13 24.49
N LEU A 243 7.83 17.07 24.30
CA LEU A 243 6.44 17.15 23.82
C LEU A 243 5.55 17.94 24.78
N CYS A 244 5.72 17.78 26.10
CA CYS A 244 4.99 18.57 27.08
C CYS A 244 5.33 20.06 27.03
N LYS A 245 6.59 20.43 26.74
CA LYS A 245 6.98 21.84 26.56
C LYS A 245 6.33 22.40 25.29
N GLN A 246 6.46 21.71 24.17
CA GLN A 246 5.85 22.13 22.92
C GLN A 246 4.32 22.26 23.02
N ALA A 247 3.66 21.34 23.72
CA ALA A 247 2.22 21.42 23.97
C ALA A 247 1.84 22.62 24.84
N LYS A 248 2.66 22.98 25.84
CA LYS A 248 2.46 24.20 26.64
C LYS A 248 2.67 25.47 25.83
N ASP A 249 3.67 25.49 24.96
CA ASP A 249 3.95 26.66 24.10
C ASP A 249 2.83 26.88 23.06
N LEU A 250 2.22 25.80 22.56
CA LEU A 250 1.06 25.85 21.66
C LEU A 250 -0.26 26.13 22.39
N SER A 251 -0.37 25.73 23.64
CA SER A 251 -1.53 25.99 24.48
C SER A 251 -1.54 27.47 24.88
N PHE A 252 -2.25 28.29 24.12
CA PHE A 252 -2.49 29.68 24.48
C PHE A 252 -3.29 29.76 25.78
N ASP A 253 -2.69 30.30 26.84
CA ASP A 253 -3.33 30.45 28.15
C ASP A 253 -4.08 31.80 28.23
N ASP A 254 -5.33 31.83 27.76
CA ASP A 254 -6.20 33.01 27.79
C ASP A 254 -6.24 33.69 29.18
N GLN A 255 -6.08 32.93 30.26
CA GLN A 255 -6.13 33.46 31.63
C GLN A 255 -4.93 34.34 31.98
N ASN A 256 -3.81 34.15 31.29
CA ASN A 256 -2.55 34.84 31.55
C ASN A 256 -2.27 35.94 30.50
N TYR A 257 -2.85 35.84 29.30
CA TYR A 257 -2.65 36.81 28.22
C TYR A 257 -3.68 37.96 28.19
N VAL A 258 -4.86 37.79 28.80
CA VAL A 258 -5.87 38.86 28.87
C VAL A 258 -5.60 39.75 30.07
N GLU A 259 -5.24 41.00 29.80
CA GLU A 259 -5.03 42.05 30.79
C GLU A 259 -6.35 42.81 31.03
N MET A 260 -6.75 42.93 32.31
CA MET A 260 -7.94 43.65 32.77
C MET A 260 -7.51 44.83 33.65
N GLU A 261 -8.15 45.98 33.46
CA GLU A 261 -7.94 47.16 34.29
C GLU A 261 -8.96 47.20 35.45
N ASP A 262 -8.46 47.35 36.68
CA ASP A 262 -9.27 47.59 37.86
C ASP A 262 -9.75 49.06 37.95
N SER A 263 -10.75 49.34 38.77
CA SER A 263 -11.27 50.66 39.15
C SER A 263 -10.19 51.68 39.60
N GLN A 264 -9.03 51.21 40.08
CA GLN A 264 -7.88 52.03 40.45
C GLN A 264 -6.85 52.23 39.32
N GLY A 265 -7.11 51.68 38.12
CA GLY A 265 -6.20 51.76 36.97
C GLY A 265 -5.04 50.77 37.00
N ASN A 266 -5.08 49.77 37.88
CA ASN A 266 -4.06 48.72 37.93
C ASN A 266 -4.36 47.64 36.89
N ILE A 267 -3.34 47.25 36.12
CA ILE A 267 -3.46 46.20 35.10
C ILE A 267 -3.14 44.84 35.74
N LEU A 268 -4.08 43.91 35.63
CA LEU A 268 -3.99 42.57 36.21
C LEU A 268 -4.30 41.50 35.15
N PRO A 269 -3.65 40.33 35.18
CA PRO A 269 -4.06 39.21 34.35
C PRO A 269 -5.46 38.74 34.77
N LEU A 270 -6.26 38.29 33.81
CA LEU A 270 -7.67 37.91 33.97
C LEU A 270 -7.92 36.99 35.17
N LYS A 271 -7.03 36.03 35.42
CA LYS A 271 -7.14 35.14 36.58
C LYS A 271 -7.06 35.87 37.91
N SER A 272 -6.04 36.72 38.08
CA SER A 272 -5.85 37.51 39.30
C SER A 272 -6.99 38.50 39.50
N PHE A 273 -7.47 39.12 38.41
CA PHE A 273 -8.65 39.98 38.44
C PHE A 273 -9.89 39.22 38.92
N GLN A 274 -10.19 38.05 38.35
CA GLN A 274 -11.35 37.24 38.76
C GLN A 274 -11.25 36.75 40.21
N ASP A 275 -10.05 36.37 40.67
CA ASP A 275 -9.85 35.90 42.04
C ASP A 275 -10.00 37.04 43.06
N LEU A 276 -9.47 38.24 42.77
CA LEU A 276 -9.63 39.43 43.61
C LEU A 276 -11.08 39.93 43.60
N TYR A 277 -11.76 39.89 42.45
CA TYR A 277 -13.18 40.23 42.32
C TYR A 277 -14.06 39.28 43.14
N ARG A 278 -13.79 37.96 43.10
CA ARG A 278 -14.49 36.97 43.93
C ARG A 278 -14.25 37.18 45.43
N GLN A 279 -13.08 37.69 45.80
CA GLN A 279 -12.74 38.02 47.19
C GLN A 279 -13.30 39.38 47.62
N GLY A 280 -13.83 40.19 46.70
CA GLY A 280 -14.37 41.53 46.96
C GLY A 280 -13.29 42.57 47.28
N LEU A 281 -12.06 42.37 46.79
CA LEU A 281 -10.93 43.27 47.02
C LEU A 281 -10.79 44.37 45.95
N ILE A 282 -11.47 44.19 44.82
CA ILE A 282 -11.54 45.10 43.67
C ILE A 282 -12.96 45.12 43.08
#